data_AF-A0A258MMZ7-F1
#
_entry.id   AF-A0A258MMZ7-F1
#
_cell.length_a   1.000
_cell.length_b   1.000
_cell.length_c   1.000
_cell.angle_alpha   90.00
_cell.angle_beta   90.00
_cell.angle_gamma   90.00
#
_symmetry.space_group_name_H-M   'P 1'
#
loop_
_entity.id
_entity.type
_entity.pdbx_description
1 polymer ?
#
loop_
_entity_poly.entity_id
_entity_poly.type
_entity_poly.pdbx_seq_one_letter_code
_entity_poly.pdbx_strand_id
1 'polypeptide(L)'
;MKTHTTIGESVLNTIEKNANDEEDVIVKAIRIAGGHHEKWDGSGYPRDLRGDNIPLEARIMSLADMYDALVSKRVYKNAWSHEQAAHEILSKRSAQFDPAIVDAFIAEQAHFQEIEKTYRDS
;
A
#
# COMPACT_ATOMS: atom_id res chain seq x y z
N MET A 1 12.99 -0.07 8.24
CA MET A 1 13.98 -1.12 7.93
C MET A 1 13.60 -1.72 6.58
N LYS A 2 14.47 -1.69 5.55
CA LYS A 2 14.08 -2.07 4.17
C LYS A 2 13.90 -3.58 3.94
N THR A 3 14.54 -4.41 4.77
CA THR A 3 14.61 -5.87 4.58
C THR A 3 13.34 -6.64 4.94
N HIS A 4 12.36 -6.02 5.61
CA HIS A 4 11.13 -6.73 5.98
C HIS A 4 10.30 -7.15 4.75
N THR A 5 10.43 -6.42 3.63
CA THR A 5 9.78 -6.76 2.35
C THR A 5 10.25 -8.12 1.85
N THR A 6 11.58 -8.30 1.72
CA THR A 6 12.19 -9.54 1.23
C THR A 6 12.07 -10.69 2.23
N ILE A 7 12.16 -10.41 3.53
CA ILE A 7 11.94 -11.43 4.57
C ILE A 7 10.50 -11.93 4.54
N GLY A 8 9.51 -11.03 4.50
CA GLY A 8 8.09 -11.40 4.43
C GLY A 8 7.75 -12.17 3.15
N GLU A 9 8.23 -11.70 2.01
CA GLU A 9 8.12 -12.41 0.72
C GLU A 9 8.74 -13.81 0.80
N SER A 10 9.92 -13.97 1.40
CA SER A 10 10.58 -15.26 1.55
C SER A 10 9.79 -16.21 2.45
N VAL A 11 9.23 -15.74 3.56
CA VAL A 11 8.41 -16.55 4.48
C VAL A 11 7.16 -17.04 3.77
N LEU A 12 6.45 -16.17 3.06
CA LEU A 12 5.22 -16.57 2.36
C LEU A 12 5.49 -17.52 1.19
N ASN A 13 6.66 -17.44 0.56
CA ASN A 13 7.06 -18.38 -0.49
C ASN A 13 7.33 -19.81 0.03
N THR A 14 7.46 -20.04 1.34
CA THR A 14 7.60 -21.41 1.87
C THR A 14 6.27 -22.16 1.97
N ILE A 15 5.14 -21.48 1.79
CA ILE A 15 3.81 -22.08 1.83
C ILE A 15 3.57 -22.84 0.52
N GLU A 16 3.08 -24.07 0.63
CA GLU A 16 2.67 -24.87 -0.52
C GLU A 16 1.48 -24.19 -1.21
N LYS A 17 1.68 -23.79 -2.47
CA LYS A 17 0.66 -23.11 -3.28
C LYS A 17 -0.23 -24.16 -3.91
N ASN A 18 -1.54 -23.92 -3.98
CA ASN A 18 -2.38 -24.74 -4.82
C ASN A 18 -2.05 -24.39 -6.28
N ALA A 19 -1.40 -25.33 -6.98
CA ALA A 19 -0.82 -25.10 -8.31
C ALA A 19 -1.82 -24.70 -9.42
N ASN A 20 -3.12 -24.66 -9.11
CA ASN A 20 -4.19 -24.49 -10.08
C ASN A 20 -4.91 -23.13 -10.02
N ASP A 21 -4.60 -22.24 -9.05
CA ASP A 21 -5.29 -20.95 -8.92
C ASP A 21 -4.33 -19.76 -9.05
N GLU A 22 -4.35 -19.09 -10.21
CA GLU A 22 -3.68 -17.78 -10.40
C GLU A 22 -4.26 -16.69 -9.48
N GLU A 23 -5.43 -16.92 -8.90
CA GLU A 23 -6.10 -16.06 -7.91
C GLU A 23 -5.80 -16.41 -6.45
N ASP A 24 -4.89 -17.35 -6.18
CA ASP A 24 -4.54 -17.77 -4.82
C ASP A 24 -4.15 -16.56 -3.95
N VAL A 25 -4.83 -16.44 -2.80
CA VAL A 25 -4.62 -15.42 -1.78
C VAL A 25 -3.14 -15.36 -1.37
N ILE A 26 -2.46 -16.50 -1.32
CA ILE A 26 -1.03 -16.60 -0.99
C ILE A 26 -0.17 -15.91 -2.05
N VAL A 27 -0.50 -16.06 -3.34
CA VAL A 27 0.24 -15.40 -4.43
C VAL A 27 0.13 -13.88 -4.32
N LYS A 28 -1.07 -13.36 -4.02
CA LYS A 28 -1.27 -11.93 -3.80
C LYS A 28 -0.51 -11.44 -2.55
N ALA A 29 -0.57 -12.19 -1.46
CA ALA A 29 0.14 -11.85 -0.22
C ALA A 29 1.66 -11.78 -0.43
N ILE A 30 2.25 -12.70 -1.19
CA ILE A 30 3.68 -12.69 -1.55
C ILE A 30 4.03 -11.40 -2.30
N ARG A 31 3.23 -11.05 -3.31
CA ARG A 31 3.45 -9.84 -4.13
C ARG A 31 3.30 -8.56 -3.32
N ILE A 32 2.32 -8.50 -2.41
CA ILE A 32 2.15 -7.38 -1.48
C ILE A 32 3.38 -7.27 -0.56
N ALA A 33 3.76 -8.35 0.11
CA ALA A 33 4.89 -8.36 1.05
C ALA A 33 6.19 -7.89 0.37
N GLY A 34 6.48 -8.40 -0.82
CA GLY A 34 7.69 -8.04 -1.57
C GLY A 34 7.64 -6.68 -2.26
N GLY A 35 6.46 -6.09 -2.48
CA GLY A 35 6.28 -4.95 -3.38
C GLY A 35 5.65 -3.68 -2.80
N HIS A 36 5.05 -3.70 -1.62
CA HIS A 36 4.26 -2.56 -1.11
C HIS A 36 5.07 -1.27 -0.84
N HIS A 37 6.41 -1.35 -0.84
CA HIS A 37 7.31 -0.20 -0.74
C HIS A 37 7.98 0.20 -2.06
N GLU A 38 7.63 -0.47 -3.17
CA GLU A 38 7.92 0.04 -4.50
C GLU A 38 7.15 1.34 -4.73
N LYS A 39 7.70 2.22 -5.56
CA LYS A 39 7.10 3.50 -5.90
C LYS A 39 6.92 3.59 -7.39
N TRP A 40 5.83 4.22 -7.83
CA TRP A 40 5.47 4.31 -9.24
C TRP A 40 6.63 4.82 -10.14
N ASP A 41 7.40 5.80 -9.66
CA ASP A 41 8.58 6.37 -10.35
C ASP A 41 9.86 5.52 -10.29
N GLY A 42 9.86 4.42 -9.54
CA GLY A 42 11.00 3.53 -9.32
C GLY A 42 12.04 4.02 -8.32
N SER A 43 11.70 5.01 -7.49
CA SER A 43 12.53 5.43 -6.34
C SER A 43 12.25 4.60 -5.08
N GLY A 44 11.46 3.52 -5.21
CA GLY A 44 11.06 2.61 -4.14
C GLY A 44 12.11 1.58 -3.78
N TYR A 45 11.68 0.48 -3.17
CA TYR A 45 12.51 -0.69 -2.86
C TYR A 45 11.59 -1.91 -2.68
N PRO A 46 12.09 -3.16 -2.80
CA PRO A 46 13.50 -3.58 -2.87
C PRO A 46 14.12 -3.72 -4.27
N ARG A 47 13.33 -3.62 -5.35
CA ARG A 47 13.75 -3.95 -6.72
C ARG A 47 13.70 -2.76 -7.69
N ASP A 48 13.37 -1.57 -7.21
CA ASP A 48 13.28 -0.33 -8.00
C ASP A 48 12.30 -0.46 -9.18
N LEU A 49 11.20 -1.20 -8.96
CA LEU A 49 10.19 -1.45 -9.99
C LEU A 49 9.47 -0.16 -10.36
N ARG A 50 9.10 -0.03 -11.64
CA ARG A 50 8.47 1.18 -12.20
C ARG A 50 7.14 0.87 -12.85
N GLY A 51 6.17 1.76 -12.63
CA GLY A 51 4.87 1.69 -13.27
C GLY A 51 4.20 0.34 -13.09
N ASP A 52 3.70 -0.22 -14.20
CA ASP A 52 3.00 -1.50 -14.22
C ASP A 52 3.86 -2.73 -13.93
N ASN A 53 5.18 -2.58 -13.82
CA ASN A 53 6.03 -3.67 -13.32
C ASN A 53 5.81 -3.94 -11.83
N ILE A 54 5.20 -3.00 -11.11
CA ILE A 54 4.77 -3.20 -9.73
C ILE A 54 3.43 -3.97 -9.75
N PRO A 55 3.33 -5.13 -9.07
CA PRO A 55 2.07 -5.85 -8.96
C PRO A 55 0.92 -4.96 -8.49
N LEU A 56 -0.26 -5.09 -9.09
CA LEU A 56 -1.42 -4.23 -8.80
C LEU A 56 -1.77 -4.23 -7.31
N GLU A 57 -1.80 -5.41 -6.69
CA GLU A 57 -2.05 -5.61 -5.26
C GLU A 57 -1.05 -4.86 -4.37
N ALA A 58 0.22 -4.78 -4.78
CA ALA A 58 1.24 -4.02 -4.06
C ALA A 58 1.07 -2.51 -4.23
N ARG A 59 0.67 -2.05 -5.42
CA ARG A 59 0.34 -0.63 -5.67
C ARG A 59 -0.85 -0.16 -4.84
N ILE A 60 -1.90 -0.98 -4.74
CA ILE A 60 -3.09 -0.72 -3.90
C ILE A 60 -2.68 -0.67 -2.43
N MET A 61 -1.94 -1.70 -1.96
CA MET A 61 -1.47 -1.75 -0.57
C MET A 61 -0.61 -0.53 -0.21
N SER A 62 0.27 -0.07 -1.09
CA SER A 62 1.15 1.07 -0.83
C SER A 62 0.38 2.34 -0.48
N LEU A 63 -0.73 2.62 -1.20
CA LEU A 63 -1.59 3.76 -0.90
C LEU A 63 -2.33 3.55 0.43
N ALA A 64 -2.92 2.38 0.62
CA ALA A 64 -3.67 2.06 1.84
C ALA A 64 -2.79 2.15 3.10
N ASP A 65 -1.57 1.59 3.05
CA ASP A 65 -0.57 1.65 4.13
C ASP A 65 -0.22 3.11 4.48
N MET A 66 0.00 3.94 3.46
CA MET A 66 0.31 5.35 3.69
C MET A 66 -0.89 6.12 4.27
N TYR A 67 -2.11 5.89 3.77
CA TYR A 67 -3.29 6.55 4.31
C TYR A 67 -3.46 6.24 5.79
N ASP A 68 -3.49 4.96 6.16
CA ASP A 68 -3.64 4.51 7.54
C ASP A 68 -2.52 5.09 8.43
N ALA A 69 -1.27 5.05 7.94
CA ALA A 69 -0.13 5.62 8.63
C ALA A 69 -0.24 7.13 8.93
N LEU A 70 -0.96 7.89 8.09
CA LEU A 70 -1.14 9.33 8.26
C LEU A 70 -2.27 9.66 9.23
N VAL A 71 -3.40 8.94 9.15
CA VAL A 71 -4.60 9.21 9.96
C VAL A 71 -4.57 8.52 11.33
N SER A 72 -3.70 7.53 11.54
CA SER A 72 -3.55 6.85 12.82
C SER A 72 -2.60 7.59 13.77
N LYS A 73 -2.98 7.68 15.05
CA LYS A 73 -2.16 8.33 16.09
C LYS A 73 -0.92 7.48 16.36
N ARG A 74 0.26 8.13 16.42
CA ARG A 74 1.53 7.46 16.76
C ARG A 74 2.15 8.14 17.98
N VAL A 75 2.98 7.39 18.72
CA VAL A 75 3.65 7.87 19.96
C VAL A 75 4.36 9.22 19.75
N TYR A 76 4.87 9.48 18.54
CA TYR A 76 5.66 10.66 18.22
C TYR A 76 4.99 11.63 17.24
N LYS A 77 3.75 11.37 16.82
CA LYS A 77 3.08 12.18 15.80
C LYS A 77 1.57 12.12 15.97
N ASN A 78 0.94 13.30 16.04
CA ASN A 78 -0.52 13.40 15.98
C ASN A 78 -1.02 12.92 14.63
N ALA A 79 -2.17 12.25 14.65
CA ALA A 79 -2.93 11.90 13.46
C ALA A 79 -3.19 13.14 12.61
N TRP A 80 -3.06 12.98 11.29
CA TRP A 80 -3.50 13.98 10.33
C TRP A 80 -5.02 13.94 10.20
N SER A 81 -5.61 15.07 9.78
CA SER A 81 -7.00 15.04 9.32
C SER A 81 -7.09 14.25 8.01
N HIS A 82 -8.30 13.75 7.72
CA HIS A 82 -8.57 13.07 6.45
C HIS A 82 -8.18 13.93 5.24
N GLU A 83 -8.50 15.22 5.28
CA GLU A 83 -8.23 16.17 4.21
C GLU A 83 -6.72 16.37 4.01
N GLN A 84 -5.94 16.41 5.10
CA GLN A 84 -4.48 16.48 5.03
C GLN A 84 -3.88 15.20 4.42
N ALA A 85 -4.39 14.02 4.81
CA ALA A 85 -3.95 12.75 4.27
C ALA A 85 -4.27 12.61 2.78
N ALA A 86 -5.49 12.97 2.38
CA ALA A 86 -5.93 12.95 0.99
C ALA A 86 -5.11 13.91 0.11
N HIS A 87 -4.82 15.12 0.61
CA HIS A 87 -3.99 16.09 -0.11
C HIS A 87 -2.56 15.57 -0.33
N GLU A 88 -1.97 14.92 0.68
CA GLU A 88 -0.63 14.35 0.58
C GLU A 88 -0.57 13.13 -0.33
N ILE A 89 -1.61 12.30 -0.36
CA ILE A 89 -1.68 11.20 -1.33
C ILE A 89 -1.77 11.76 -2.76
N LEU A 90 -2.62 12.76 -2.97
CA LEU A 90 -2.77 13.42 -4.27
C LEU A 90 -1.46 14.08 -4.75
N SER A 91 -0.71 14.71 -3.84
CA SER A 91 0.57 15.36 -4.16
C SER A 91 1.64 14.38 -4.65
N LYS A 92 1.48 13.08 -4.35
CA LYS A 92 2.39 12.00 -4.76
C LYS A 92 1.91 11.18 -5.95
N ARG A 93 0.82 11.60 -6.61
CA ARG A 93 0.32 11.00 -7.86
C ARG A 93 1.42 10.97 -8.93
N SER A 94 1.56 9.84 -9.63
CA SER A 94 2.62 9.59 -10.64
C SER A 94 4.06 9.57 -10.11
N ALA A 95 4.30 9.80 -8.82
CA ALA A 95 5.62 9.73 -8.20
C ALA A 95 5.69 8.50 -7.28
N GLN A 96 4.98 8.53 -6.17
CA GLN A 96 4.88 7.37 -5.27
C GLN A 96 3.81 6.40 -5.73
N PHE A 97 2.66 6.92 -6.17
CA PHE A 97 1.47 6.13 -6.41
C PHE A 97 1.07 6.11 -7.87
N ASP A 98 0.48 4.99 -8.26
CA ASP A 98 -0.19 4.81 -9.53
C ASP A 98 -1.31 5.87 -9.70
N PRO A 99 -1.29 6.65 -10.80
CA PRO A 99 -2.33 7.62 -11.13
C PRO A 99 -3.76 7.07 -11.03
N ALA A 100 -4.00 5.86 -11.53
CA ALA A 100 -5.34 5.26 -11.55
C ALA A 100 -5.83 4.91 -10.13
N ILE A 101 -4.92 4.49 -9.26
CA ILE A 101 -5.24 4.15 -7.86
C ILE A 101 -5.48 5.43 -7.04
N VAL A 102 -4.71 6.49 -7.29
CA VAL A 102 -4.98 7.81 -6.66
C VAL A 102 -6.36 8.32 -7.09
N ASP A 103 -6.68 8.25 -8.39
CA ASP A 103 -7.97 8.70 -8.89
C ASP A 103 -9.13 7.90 -8.27
N ALA A 104 -8.98 6.58 -8.12
CA ALA A 104 -9.93 5.73 -7.41
C ALA A 104 -10.05 6.08 -5.92
N PHE A 105 -8.93 6.32 -5.23
CA PHE A 105 -8.94 6.78 -3.84
C PHE A 105 -9.70 8.11 -3.68
N ILE A 106 -9.48 9.08 -4.57
CA ILE A 106 -10.18 10.38 -4.51
C ILE A 106 -11.69 10.21 -4.72
N ALA A 107 -12.11 9.32 -5.61
CA ALA A 107 -13.51 8.98 -5.80
C ALA A 107 -14.13 8.35 -4.54
N GLU A 108 -13.36 7.55 -3.80
CA GLU A 108 -13.79 6.79 -2.62
C GLU A 108 -13.39 7.41 -1.27
N GLN A 109 -12.86 8.64 -1.26
CA GLN A 109 -12.23 9.23 -0.07
C GLN A 109 -13.21 9.36 1.12
N ALA A 110 -14.50 9.59 0.84
CA ALA A 110 -15.53 9.65 1.87
C ALA A 110 -15.67 8.30 2.61
N HIS A 111 -15.65 7.17 1.89
CA HIS A 111 -15.69 5.84 2.51
C HIS A 111 -14.40 5.55 3.31
N PHE A 112 -13.24 6.02 2.83
CA PHE A 112 -12.00 5.95 3.63
C PHE A 112 -12.12 6.72 4.95
N GLN A 113 -12.77 7.88 4.95
CA GLN A 113 -13.01 8.65 6.17
C GLN A 113 -13.99 7.92 7.12
N GLU A 114 -15.02 7.28 6.59
CA GLU A 114 -15.97 6.49 7.38
C GLU A 114 -15.30 5.28 8.05
N ILE A 115 -14.46 4.54 7.31
CA ILE A 115 -13.67 3.43 7.86
C ILE A 115 -12.75 3.92 8.98
N GLU A 116 -12.01 5.02 8.74
CA GLU A 116 -11.13 5.62 9.75
C GLU A 116 -11.90 5.98 11.03
N LYS A 117 -13.06 6.64 10.92
CA LYS A 117 -13.89 6.99 12.09
C LYS A 117 -14.42 5.77 12.82
N THR A 118 -14.77 4.71 12.08
CA THR A 118 -15.38 3.49 12.63
C THR A 118 -14.36 2.63 13.37
N TYR A 119 -13.15 2.52 12.84
CA TYR A 119 -12.09 1.64 13.36
C TYR A 119 -10.96 2.41 14.06
N ARG A 120 -11.20 3.66 14.45
CA ARG A 120 -10.22 4.48 15.15
C ARG A 120 -9.80 3.81 16.47
N ASP A 121 -8.49 3.71 16.69
CA ASP A 121 -7.93 3.26 17.96
C ASP A 121 -8.43 4.11 19.13
N SER A 122 -8.86 3.45 20.21
CA SER A 122 -9.38 4.07 21.44
C SER A 122 -8.30 4.74 22.29
#